data_AF-A0A822GZK2-F1
#
_entry.id   AF-A0A822GZK2-F1
#
_cell.length_a   1.000
_cell.length_b   1.000
_cell.length_c   1.000
_cell.angle_alpha   90.00
_cell.angle_beta   90.00
_cell.angle_gamma   90.00
#
_symmetry.space_group_name_H-M   'P 1'
#
loop_
_entity.id
_entity.type
_entity.pdbx_description
1 polymer ?
#
loop_
_entity_poly.entity_id
_entity_poly.type
_entity_poly.pdbx_seq_one_letter_code
_entity_poly.pdbx_strand_id
1 'polypeptide(L)'
;SLRWLDRCISAHSRPDEQSLFPIIQGGLNRQLREQSVKEIIKRDCPGYAIGGLSGGEDKDEFWRMVTLSTDYLPKDKPRYLMGVGFAIDLVICSALGCDMFDCVFPTRTA
;
A
#
# COMPACT_ATOMS: atom_id res chain seq x y z
N SER A 1 5.01 12.97 0.13
CA SER A 1 5.55 11.61 0.29
C SER A 1 6.78 11.36 -0.59
N LEU A 2 6.74 11.60 -1.90
CA LEU A 2 7.85 11.26 -2.82
C LEU A 2 9.22 11.79 -2.40
N ARG A 3 9.35 13.09 -2.08
CA ARG A 3 10.62 13.66 -1.59
C ARG A 3 11.12 13.03 -0.29
N TRP A 4 10.21 12.52 0.54
CA TRP A 4 10.59 11.81 1.76
C TRP A 4 11.06 10.39 1.45
N LEU A 5 10.45 9.71 0.49
CA LEU A 5 10.95 8.41 0.02
C LEU A 5 12.40 8.51 -0.44
N ASP A 6 12.74 9.50 -1.26
CA ASP A 6 14.10 9.66 -1.76
C ASP A 6 15.09 9.87 -0.60
N ARG A 7 14.70 10.66 0.41
CA ARG A 7 15.49 10.84 1.64
C ARG A 7 15.61 9.57 2.47
N CYS A 8 14.55 8.75 2.55
CA CYS A 8 14.58 7.46 3.25
C CYS A 8 15.48 6.46 2.53
N ILE A 9 15.47 6.42 1.19
CA ILE A 9 16.37 5.58 0.39
C ILE A 9 17.83 6.01 0.64
N SER A 10 18.13 7.31 0.59
CA SER A 10 19.50 7.80 0.90
C SER A 10 19.95 7.49 2.33
N ALA A 11 19.02 7.46 3.29
CA ALA A 11 19.34 7.20 4.69
C ALA A 11 19.42 5.70 5.02
N HIS A 12 18.85 4.82 4.19
CA HIS A 12 18.82 3.39 4.43
C HIS A 12 20.16 2.75 4.06
N SER A 13 21.00 2.47 5.06
CA SER A 13 22.37 1.99 4.87
C SER A 13 22.55 0.47 4.94
N ARG A 14 21.48 -0.30 5.20
CA ARG A 14 21.55 -1.76 5.40
C ARG A 14 20.52 -2.52 4.54
N PRO A 15 20.55 -2.38 3.20
CA PRO A 15 19.57 -3.00 2.31
C PRO A 15 19.60 -4.55 2.34
N ASP A 16 20.74 -5.15 2.64
CA ASP A 16 20.90 -6.61 2.72
C ASP A 16 20.33 -7.22 4.01
N GLU A 17 20.00 -6.38 5.00
CA GLU A 17 19.47 -6.81 6.30
C GLU A 17 18.04 -6.34 6.56
N GLN A 18 17.62 -5.24 5.93
CA GLN A 18 16.29 -4.67 6.12
C GLN A 18 15.69 -4.22 4.78
N SER A 19 14.40 -4.49 4.59
CA SER A 19 13.66 -4.06 3.41
C SER A 19 12.95 -2.73 3.64
N LEU A 20 13.07 -1.81 2.69
CA LEU A 20 12.38 -0.53 2.69
C LEU A 20 11.14 -0.58 1.79
N PHE A 21 9.95 -0.31 2.35
CA PHE A 21 8.68 -0.32 1.62
C PHE A 21 8.16 1.12 1.47
N PRO A 22 8.21 1.74 0.27
CA PRO A 22 7.51 2.98 0.00
C PRO A 22 5.98 2.83 0.13
N ILE A 23 5.33 3.94 0.48
CA ILE A 23 3.88 3.98 0.71
C ILE A 23 3.19 4.79 -0.39
N ILE A 24 2.30 4.13 -1.14
CA ILE A 24 1.40 4.76 -2.09
C ILE A 24 0.40 5.66 -1.35
N GLN A 25 0.28 6.90 -1.80
CA GLN A 25 -0.60 7.93 -1.25
C GLN A 25 -1.67 8.33 -2.28
N GLY A 26 -2.50 9.31 -1.95
CA GLY A 26 -3.54 9.87 -2.84
C GLY A 26 -4.96 9.70 -2.34
N GLY A 27 -5.17 8.97 -1.24
CA GLY A 27 -6.50 8.75 -0.66
C GLY A 27 -7.47 8.15 -1.68
N LEU A 28 -8.67 8.73 -1.78
CA LEU A 28 -9.69 8.38 -2.78
C LEU A 28 -9.54 9.14 -4.11
N ASN A 29 -8.54 10.02 -4.25
CA ASN A 29 -8.31 10.72 -5.50
C ASN A 29 -7.53 9.83 -6.47
N ARG A 30 -8.24 9.31 -7.48
CA ARG A 30 -7.70 8.45 -8.54
C ARG A 30 -6.45 9.03 -9.21
N GLN A 31 -6.46 10.30 -9.60
CA GLN A 31 -5.35 10.90 -10.35
C GLN A 31 -4.10 11.02 -9.48
N LEU A 32 -4.26 11.47 -8.23
CA LEU A 32 -3.15 11.58 -7.28
C LEU A 32 -2.57 10.21 -6.91
N ARG A 33 -3.44 9.20 -6.77
CA ARG A 33 -3.01 7.83 -6.47
C ARG A 33 -2.24 7.22 -7.64
N GLU A 34 -2.74 7.36 -8.86
CA GLU A 34 -2.05 6.92 -10.06
C GLU A 34 -0.69 7.61 -10.23
N GLN A 35 -0.62 8.93 -10.03
CA GLN A 35 0.64 9.66 -10.02
C GLN A 35 1.58 9.14 -8.93
N SER A 36 1.07 8.89 -7.71
CA SER A 36 1.87 8.37 -6.61
C SER A 36 2.46 7.00 -6.95
N VAL A 37 1.69 6.07 -7.50
CA VAL A 37 2.21 4.74 -7.87
C VAL A 37 3.25 4.86 -8.97
N LYS A 38 2.94 5.57 -10.06
CA LYS A 38 3.84 5.74 -11.20
C LYS A 38 5.18 6.37 -10.83
N GLU A 39 5.20 7.31 -9.89
CA GLU A 39 6.46 7.90 -9.42
C GLU A 39 7.22 7.00 -8.44
N ILE A 40 6.51 6.28 -7.55
CA ILE A 40 7.14 5.41 -6.55
C ILE A 40 7.82 4.21 -7.19
N ILE A 41 7.18 3.55 -8.17
CA ILE A 41 7.74 2.34 -8.79
C ILE A 41 9.09 2.57 -9.48
N LYS A 42 9.38 3.82 -9.89
CA LYS A 42 10.68 4.20 -10.48
C LYS A 42 11.87 4.01 -9.53
N ARG A 43 11.64 3.89 -8.21
CA ARG A 43 12.69 3.69 -7.19
C ARG A 43 13.02 2.21 -6.94
N ASP A 44 12.32 1.28 -7.57
CA ASP A 44 12.60 -0.16 -7.53
C ASP A 44 12.82 -0.77 -6.12
N CYS A 45 11.99 -0.39 -5.15
CA CYS A 45 12.08 -0.90 -3.78
C CYS A 45 11.67 -2.38 -3.66
N PRO A 46 12.11 -3.12 -2.61
CA PRO A 46 11.83 -4.55 -2.45
C PRO A 46 10.35 -4.92 -2.24
N GLY A 47 9.49 -3.94 -1.90
CA GLY A 47 8.05 -4.13 -1.77
C GLY A 47 7.34 -2.78 -1.68
N TYR A 48 6.00 -2.79 -1.71
CA TYR A 48 5.21 -1.55 -1.76
C TYR A 48 4.00 -1.62 -0.84
N ALA A 49 3.76 -0.54 -0.11
CA ALA A 49 2.60 -0.41 0.77
C ALA A 49 1.52 0.50 0.16
N ILE A 50 0.26 0.18 0.41
CA ILE A 50 -0.92 0.95 0.01
C ILE A 50 -1.46 1.62 1.27
N GLY A 51 -1.34 2.95 1.34
CA GLY A 51 -1.78 3.75 2.48
C GLY A 51 -3.00 4.62 2.20
N GLY A 52 -3.58 5.16 3.27
CA GLY A 52 -4.67 6.15 3.23
C GLY A 52 -5.99 5.59 2.74
N LEU A 53 -6.33 4.36 3.15
CA LEU A 53 -7.56 3.62 2.79
C LEU A 53 -8.20 2.89 4.00
N SER A 54 -7.94 3.36 5.22
CA SER A 54 -8.36 2.70 6.47
C SER A 54 -9.26 3.58 7.34
N GLY A 55 -9.84 4.64 6.76
CA GLY A 55 -10.50 5.75 7.46
C GLY A 55 -12.03 5.69 7.52
N GLY A 56 -12.66 4.63 7.01
CA GLY A 56 -14.12 4.53 6.93
C GLY A 56 -14.69 5.03 5.60
N GLU A 57 -13.90 4.93 4.55
CA GLU A 57 -14.30 5.20 3.17
C GLU A 57 -15.45 4.28 2.75
N ASP A 58 -16.23 4.73 1.76
CA ASP A 58 -17.21 3.88 1.10
C ASP A 58 -16.54 2.64 0.51
N LYS A 59 -17.18 1.47 0.64
CA LYS A 59 -16.57 0.18 0.25
C LYS A 59 -16.26 0.08 -1.24
N ASP A 60 -17.11 0.65 -2.08
CA ASP A 60 -16.89 0.61 -3.52
C ASP A 60 -15.72 1.52 -3.91
N GLU A 61 -15.60 2.69 -3.28
CA GLU A 61 -14.46 3.58 -3.51
C GLU A 61 -13.14 2.98 -2.98
N PHE A 62 -13.19 2.37 -1.79
CA PHE A 62 -12.07 1.65 -1.19
C PHE A 62 -11.52 0.57 -2.13
N TRP A 63 -12.35 -0.37 -2.60
CA TRP A 63 -11.90 -1.45 -3.48
C TRP A 63 -11.42 -0.94 -4.83
N ARG A 64 -12.02 0.14 -5.38
CA ARG A 64 -11.53 0.78 -6.61
C ARG A 64 -10.12 1.35 -6.43
N MET A 65 -9.82 1.94 -5.26
CA MET A 65 -8.48 2.47 -4.99
C MET A 65 -7.45 1.37 -4.72
N VAL A 66 -7.85 0.26 -4.10
CA VAL A 66 -7.00 -0.93 -3.95
C VAL A 66 -6.66 -1.48 -5.34
N THR A 67 -7.67 -1.75 -6.17
CA THR A 67 -7.50 -2.26 -7.54
C THR A 67 -6.60 -1.35 -8.37
N LEU A 68 -6.86 -0.04 -8.35
CA LEU A 68 -6.02 0.92 -9.06
C LEU A 68 -4.57 0.86 -8.59
N SER A 69 -4.33 0.69 -7.29
CA SER A 69 -2.96 0.56 -6.78
C SER A 69 -2.31 -0.73 -7.26
N THR A 70 -2.99 -1.88 -7.12
CA THR A 70 -2.43 -3.20 -7.45
C THR A 70 -2.22 -3.41 -8.94
N ASP A 71 -3.00 -2.77 -9.81
CA ASP A 71 -2.84 -2.81 -11.28
C ASP A 71 -1.51 -2.22 -11.76
N TYR A 72 -1.01 -1.19 -11.08
CA TYR A 72 0.25 -0.52 -11.43
C TYR A 72 1.47 -1.07 -10.66
N LEU A 73 1.27 -1.80 -9.57
CA LEU A 73 2.36 -2.33 -8.75
C LEU A 73 3.00 -3.58 -9.39
N PRO A 74 4.34 -3.73 -9.31
CA PRO A 74 5.04 -4.91 -9.82
C PRO A 74 4.44 -6.22 -9.26
N LYS A 75 4.35 -7.24 -10.12
CA LYS A 75 3.73 -8.54 -9.77
C LYS A 75 4.67 -9.46 -8.99
N ASP A 76 5.95 -9.19 -9.09
CA ASP A 76 7.06 -9.93 -8.47
C ASP A 76 7.45 -9.37 -7.09
N LYS A 77 6.73 -8.35 -6.59
CA LYS A 77 7.02 -7.67 -5.33
C LYS A 77 5.80 -7.63 -4.42
N PRO A 78 5.98 -7.83 -3.10
CA PRO A 78 4.88 -7.88 -2.14
C PRO A 78 4.15 -6.54 -2.02
N ARG A 79 2.83 -6.63 -1.85
CA ARG A 79 1.90 -5.50 -1.76
C ARG A 79 1.21 -5.51 -0.40
N TYR A 80 1.56 -4.53 0.42
CA TYR A 80 1.08 -4.41 1.80
C TYR A 80 -0.07 -3.41 1.91
N LEU A 81 -1.28 -3.87 2.26
CA LEU A 81 -2.44 -3.00 2.49
C LEU A 81 -2.54 -2.64 3.98
N MET A 82 -2.30 -1.35 4.29
CA MET A 82 -2.18 -0.88 5.66
C MET A 82 -3.55 -0.63 6.32
N GLY A 83 -3.73 -1.11 7.55
CA GLY A 83 -4.88 -0.79 8.40
C GLY A 83 -6.19 -1.53 8.07
N VAL A 84 -6.13 -2.64 7.34
CA VAL A 84 -7.30 -3.42 6.90
C VAL A 84 -7.30 -4.78 7.59
N GLY A 85 -8.41 -5.10 8.28
CA GLY A 85 -8.51 -6.35 9.06
C GLY A 85 -9.91 -6.92 9.22
N PHE A 86 -10.90 -6.36 8.54
CA PHE A 86 -12.23 -6.97 8.51
C PHE A 86 -12.19 -8.17 7.56
N ALA A 87 -12.77 -9.31 7.98
CA ALA A 87 -12.59 -10.58 7.28
C ALA A 87 -12.97 -10.53 5.79
N ILE A 88 -14.06 -9.85 5.44
CA ILE A 88 -14.51 -9.70 4.05
C ILE A 88 -13.50 -8.87 3.24
N ASP A 89 -12.96 -7.80 3.82
CA ASP A 89 -11.98 -6.95 3.14
C ASP A 89 -10.67 -7.71 2.91
N LEU A 90 -10.22 -8.52 3.87
CA LEU A 90 -9.03 -9.35 3.70
C LEU A 90 -9.17 -10.29 2.49
N VAL A 91 -10.29 -11.01 2.39
CA VAL A 91 -10.54 -11.94 1.27
C VAL A 91 -10.59 -11.19 -0.06
N ILE A 92 -11.34 -10.08 -0.14
CA ILE A 92 -11.49 -9.32 -1.37
C ILE A 92 -10.16 -8.68 -1.78
N CYS A 93 -9.46 -8.01 -0.86
CA CYS A 93 -8.19 -7.37 -1.16
C CYS A 93 -7.09 -8.37 -1.51
N SER A 94 -7.10 -9.58 -0.95
CA SER A 94 -6.24 -10.67 -1.45
C SER A 94 -6.56 -11.05 -2.89
N ALA A 95 -7.84 -11.16 -3.25
CA ALA A 95 -8.25 -11.40 -4.64
C ALA A 95 -7.88 -10.25 -5.59
N LEU A 96 -7.84 -9.01 -5.08
CA LEU A 96 -7.35 -7.83 -5.80
C LEU A 96 -5.82 -7.74 -5.85
N GLY A 97 -5.11 -8.68 -5.23
CA GLY A 97 -3.67 -8.85 -5.34
C GLY A 97 -2.86 -8.21 -4.21
N CYS A 98 -3.43 -7.99 -3.03
CA CYS A 98 -2.68 -7.65 -1.81
C CYS A 98 -2.16 -8.91 -1.09
N ASP A 99 -0.93 -8.84 -0.58
CA ASP A 99 -0.21 -9.99 -0.01
C ASP A 99 -0.05 -9.90 1.52
N MET A 100 -0.03 -8.67 2.05
CA MET A 100 0.20 -8.42 3.48
C MET A 100 -0.84 -7.44 4.02
N PHE A 101 -1.20 -7.61 5.30
CA PHE A 101 -2.21 -6.81 5.99
C PHE A 101 -1.82 -6.61 7.46
N ASP A 102 -2.24 -5.49 8.04
CA ASP A 102 -2.20 -5.24 9.47
C ASP A 102 -3.51 -4.59 9.92
N CYS A 103 -3.97 -4.90 11.14
CA CYS A 103 -5.10 -4.19 11.73
C CYS A 103 -5.17 -4.44 13.23
N VAL A 104 -5.64 -3.43 13.96
CA VAL A 104 -5.99 -3.56 15.38
C VAL A 104 -7.40 -4.12 15.60
N PHE A 105 -8.16 -4.43 14.53
CA PHE A 105 -9.50 -4.98 14.64
C PHE A 105 -9.61 -6.17 15.61
N PRO A 106 -8.81 -7.26 15.48
CA PRO A 106 -8.96 -8.42 16.35
C PRO A 106 -8.69 -8.10 17.83
N THR A 107 -7.76 -7.20 18.15
CA THR A 107 -7.46 -6.81 19.54
C THR A 107 -8.48 -5.82 20.10
N ARG A 108 -9.11 -5.01 19.26
CA ARG A 108 -10.14 -4.04 19.67
C ARG A 108 -11.51 -4.70 19.91
N THR A 109 -11.79 -5.83 19.26
CA THR A 109 -13.08 -6.54 19.36
C THR A 109 -13.04 -7.78 20.23
N ALA A 110 -11.92 -8.03 20.92
CA ALA A 110 -11.71 -9.20 21.78
C ALA A 110 -12.56 -9.17 23.05
#